data_AF-A0A2Z6TBL8-F1
#
_entry.id   AF-A0A2Z6TBL8-F1
#
_cell.length_a   1.000
_cell.length_b   1.000
_cell.length_c   1.000
_cell.angle_alpha   90.00
_cell.angle_beta   90.00
_cell.angle_gamma   90.00
#
_symmetry.space_group_name_H-M   'P 1'
#
loop_
_entity.id
_entity.type
_entity.pdbx_description
1 polymer ?
#
loop_
_entity_poly.entity_id
_entity_poly.type
_entity_poly.pdbx_seq_one_letter_code
_entity_poly.pdbx_strand_id
1 'polypeptide(L)'
;MKTRSAMLLSALFAAGVLGVNAGTAHADTINGSTAQTSVVNTSEAQSQNTTSVNSNNTNNNQPVQATNNTQIANSVDNNVNRSEQVNTSAPAVKQEFTGKINYVPGYGVNLWKLNEDKSVSWIAPRRLAAGSTWKVFGYTDVNNNRLYNLGGNQWVYSKYIVNVNAPSTPTTSNSSDMTPLAKNSFVVVAYTPHYGIAVWAQNGNGLKLAGKTLPNGSAWNAFGKKNFNNKTFYNLGGNQWVDSSYVVEGTSTGKYAVLKSNASSQEFYTSQYNPVFAPWGCASSALSMLMKYDGNWKNVPGTTEAQKLKYMQDHLPQNYNGGQIGNPYTGAGFKSVITSKALANYAHSLGDSRIKDISGANLNTIAKLIEAGHPVLYYGWSSYDGGGNKARNHCKVIFGYNPANNTFLVHDPLYQYKHFYKGGGGQREGVYNGYDLGPIAWVSYSSLSREFAYRGGNNALTIQ
;
A
#
# COMPACT_ATOMS: atom_id res chain seq x y z
N MET A 1 18.79 52.53 15.10
CA MET A 1 17.79 53.49 15.64
C MET A 1 16.70 53.71 14.59
N LYS A 2 15.44 53.80 15.05
CA LYS A 2 14.17 54.01 14.30
C LYS A 2 13.52 52.75 13.70
N THR A 3 12.76 52.11 14.57
CA THR A 3 11.60 51.24 14.34
C THR A 3 10.39 52.06 13.86
N ARG A 4 9.52 51.46 13.03
CA ARG A 4 8.20 51.99 12.66
C ARG A 4 7.08 51.14 13.24
N SER A 5 6.00 51.84 13.54
CA SER A 5 4.92 51.57 14.47
C SER A 5 3.95 50.45 14.09
N ALA A 6 3.40 49.83 15.13
CA ALA A 6 2.11 49.16 15.14
C ALA A 6 1.00 50.18 15.48
N MET A 7 -0.21 49.94 15.00
CA MET A 7 -1.42 50.61 15.49
C MET A 7 -2.54 49.58 15.63
N LEU A 8 -2.91 49.30 16.88
CA LEU A 8 -4.16 48.68 17.29
C LEU A 8 -5.27 49.75 17.24
N LEU A 9 -6.50 49.35 16.92
CA LEU A 9 -7.66 49.83 17.68
C LEU A 9 -8.84 48.85 17.56
N SER A 10 -9.58 48.77 18.65
CA SER A 10 -10.51 47.72 19.06
C SER A 10 -11.92 48.28 19.30
N ALA A 11 -12.93 47.47 18.94
CA ALA A 11 -14.29 47.36 19.51
C ALA A 11 -15.25 48.59 19.42
N LEU A 12 -16.58 48.53 19.49
CA LEU A 12 -17.51 47.65 20.23
C LEU A 12 -18.99 47.89 19.73
N PHE A 13 -19.80 46.82 19.65
CA PHE A 13 -21.26 46.63 19.90
C PHE A 13 -22.39 47.33 19.10
N ALA A 14 -23.34 46.50 18.63
CA ALA A 14 -24.78 46.60 18.95
C ALA A 14 -25.50 45.25 18.72
N ALA A 15 -26.36 44.86 19.68
CA ALA A 15 -27.18 43.66 19.66
C ALA A 15 -28.57 43.94 19.05
N GLY A 16 -29.20 42.91 18.47
CA GLY A 16 -30.60 42.94 18.05
C GLY A 16 -31.08 41.56 17.61
N VAL A 17 -31.96 40.94 18.40
CA VAL A 17 -32.65 39.67 18.14
C VAL A 17 -34.03 39.97 17.54
N LEU A 18 -34.46 39.19 16.53
CA LEU A 18 -35.80 38.58 16.35
C LEU A 18 -36.15 38.37 14.87
N GLY A 19 -36.74 37.20 14.55
CA GLY A 19 -37.77 37.09 13.51
C GLY A 19 -37.46 36.24 12.27
N VAL A 20 -37.87 34.97 12.32
CA VAL A 20 -38.10 34.06 11.19
C VAL A 20 -39.12 34.62 10.18
N ASN A 21 -38.89 34.46 8.86
CA ASN A 21 -39.69 33.54 8.03
C ASN A 21 -39.20 33.39 6.57
N ALA A 22 -39.60 32.22 6.04
CA ALA A 22 -39.51 31.62 4.70
C ALA A 22 -39.29 32.50 3.45
N GLY A 23 -38.50 31.92 2.53
CA GLY A 23 -38.42 32.29 1.12
C GLY A 23 -37.90 31.11 0.29
N THR A 24 -38.80 30.20 -0.04
CA THR A 24 -38.63 29.10 -1.00
C THR A 24 -38.43 29.63 -2.41
N ALA A 25 -37.51 29.02 -3.18
CA ALA A 25 -37.52 29.09 -4.64
C ALA A 25 -37.52 27.67 -5.21
N HIS A 26 -38.58 27.41 -5.98
CA HIS A 26 -38.94 26.17 -6.67
C HIS A 26 -38.20 25.99 -7.99
N ALA A 27 -37.96 24.73 -8.36
CA ALA A 27 -38.02 24.16 -9.72
C ALA A 27 -37.78 22.63 -9.56
N ASP A 28 -38.49 21.68 -10.15
CA ASP A 28 -39.58 21.68 -11.11
C ASP A 28 -40.28 20.30 -10.99
N THR A 29 -41.58 20.26 -11.29
CA THR A 29 -42.45 19.10 -11.07
C THR A 29 -42.70 18.39 -12.40
N ILE A 30 -42.62 17.05 -12.44
CA ILE A 30 -43.34 16.24 -13.43
C ILE A 30 -44.03 15.07 -12.70
N ASN A 31 -45.37 15.15 -12.67
CA ASN A 31 -46.33 14.08 -12.40
C ASN A 31 -46.14 12.92 -13.41
N GLY A 32 -46.42 11.65 -13.13
CA GLY A 32 -47.05 10.98 -12.01
C GLY A 32 -47.32 9.53 -12.44
N SER A 33 -47.60 8.64 -11.49
CA SER A 33 -48.63 7.59 -11.58
C SER A 33 -48.47 6.65 -10.39
N THR A 34 -49.59 6.53 -9.68
CA THR A 34 -49.96 5.66 -8.58
C THR A 34 -49.78 4.16 -8.86
N ALA A 35 -49.34 3.39 -7.87
CA ALA A 35 -49.88 2.06 -7.58
C ALA A 35 -49.63 1.64 -6.13
N GLN A 36 -50.68 1.07 -5.55
CA GLN A 36 -50.92 0.71 -4.16
C GLN A 36 -50.16 -0.53 -3.65
N THR A 37 -49.95 -0.53 -2.34
CA THR A 37 -49.94 -1.61 -1.34
C THR A 37 -50.13 -3.07 -1.80
N SER A 38 -49.26 -3.95 -1.31
CA SER A 38 -49.69 -5.24 -0.73
C SER A 38 -48.71 -5.73 0.33
N VAL A 39 -49.24 -5.96 1.52
CA VAL A 39 -48.63 -6.61 2.68
C VAL A 39 -48.81 -8.12 2.52
N VAL A 40 -47.76 -8.92 2.71
CA VAL A 40 -47.89 -10.34 3.08
C VAL A 40 -46.78 -10.72 4.06
N ASN A 41 -47.20 -11.10 5.27
CA ASN A 41 -46.46 -11.87 6.27
C ASN A 41 -46.52 -13.37 5.95
N THR A 42 -45.44 -14.10 6.24
CA THR A 42 -45.39 -15.49 6.77
C THR A 42 -43.89 -15.89 6.90
N SER A 43 -43.33 -15.95 8.11
CA SER A 43 -43.30 -17.08 9.08
C SER A 43 -42.27 -18.18 8.77
N GLU A 44 -41.25 -18.19 9.65
CA GLU A 44 -40.40 -19.26 10.18
C GLU A 44 -40.57 -20.72 9.69
N ALA A 45 -39.41 -21.39 9.52
CA ALA A 45 -39.24 -22.79 9.90
C ALA A 45 -37.78 -23.08 10.29
N GLN A 46 -37.59 -23.41 11.57
CA GLN A 46 -36.41 -24.08 12.12
C GLN A 46 -36.39 -25.55 11.72
N SER A 47 -35.20 -26.17 11.63
CA SER A 47 -35.04 -27.58 12.01
C SER A 47 -33.62 -27.85 12.53
N GLN A 48 -33.56 -28.43 13.73
CA GLN A 48 -32.40 -29.06 14.36
C GLN A 48 -32.42 -30.58 14.12
N ASN A 49 -31.25 -31.22 14.09
CA ASN A 49 -30.91 -32.54 14.67
C ASN A 49 -29.41 -32.82 14.37
N THR A 50 -28.46 -32.82 15.31
CA THR A 50 -28.06 -33.81 16.35
C THR A 50 -27.35 -35.09 15.85
N THR A 51 -26.06 -35.22 16.25
CA THR A 51 -25.26 -36.41 16.71
C THR A 51 -25.16 -37.66 15.80
N SER A 52 -23.99 -38.30 15.57
CA SER A 52 -23.09 -38.93 16.58
C SER A 52 -21.74 -39.43 15.97
N VAL A 53 -20.66 -39.26 16.73
CA VAL A 53 -19.55 -40.21 17.09
C VAL A 53 -19.22 -41.40 16.17
N ASN A 54 -17.94 -41.52 15.74
CA ASN A 54 -17.10 -42.67 16.12
C ASN A 54 -15.58 -42.44 15.95
N SER A 55 -14.82 -43.01 16.88
CA SER A 55 -13.37 -42.90 17.08
C SER A 55 -12.60 -44.09 16.47
N ASN A 56 -11.26 -43.93 16.51
CA ASN A 56 -10.19 -44.94 16.50
C ASN A 56 -9.56 -45.28 15.13
N ASN A 57 -8.27 -44.95 14.94
CA ASN A 57 -7.22 -45.93 15.23
C ASN A 57 -5.81 -45.29 15.33
N THR A 58 -5.07 -45.74 16.34
CA THR A 58 -3.66 -45.47 16.65
C THR A 58 -2.74 -46.45 15.91
N ASN A 59 -1.47 -46.09 15.63
CA ASN A 59 -0.30 -46.81 16.13
C ASN A 59 1.06 -46.19 15.72
N ASN A 60 1.95 -46.18 16.72
CA ASN A 60 3.37 -45.81 16.70
C ASN A 60 4.27 -46.90 16.08
N ASN A 61 5.41 -46.53 15.49
CA ASN A 61 6.77 -46.78 16.05
C ASN A 61 7.90 -46.61 15.01
N GLN A 62 8.96 -45.92 15.45
CA GLN A 62 10.36 -45.95 14.96
C GLN A 62 11.13 -47.06 15.73
N PRO A 63 12.48 -47.26 15.61
CA PRO A 63 13.47 -47.08 14.52
C PRO A 63 14.44 -48.31 14.36
N VAL A 64 15.48 -48.22 13.50
CA VAL A 64 16.93 -48.53 13.77
C VAL A 64 17.76 -48.79 12.47
N GLN A 65 19.04 -48.41 12.54
CA GLN A 65 20.13 -48.33 11.55
C GLN A 65 20.90 -49.64 11.20
N ALA A 66 21.86 -49.48 10.26
CA ALA A 66 23.15 -50.19 10.05
C ALA A 66 23.13 -51.34 9.02
N THR A 67 24.13 -51.63 8.15
CA THR A 67 25.52 -51.19 7.86
C THR A 67 26.01 -52.02 6.63
N ASN A 68 26.97 -51.55 5.83
CA ASN A 68 28.28 -52.22 5.59
C ASN A 68 29.07 -51.77 4.34
N ASN A 69 30.39 -51.66 4.56
CA ASN A 69 31.53 -51.34 3.69
C ASN A 69 31.93 -52.46 2.73
N THR A 70 32.71 -52.13 1.68
CA THR A 70 33.97 -52.85 1.34
C THR A 70 34.98 -51.94 0.61
N GLN A 71 36.23 -51.97 1.07
CA GLN A 71 37.45 -51.35 0.49
C GLN A 71 38.17 -52.32 -0.46
N ILE A 72 38.95 -51.82 -1.43
CA ILE A 72 40.21 -52.45 -1.91
C ILE A 72 41.27 -51.36 -2.15
N ALA A 73 42.53 -51.71 -1.87
CA ALA A 73 43.67 -50.86 -1.55
C ALA A 73 44.75 -50.72 -2.66
N ASN A 74 45.55 -49.64 -2.50
CA ASN A 74 47.00 -49.46 -2.68
C ASN A 74 47.75 -49.69 -4.02
N SER A 75 48.44 -48.64 -4.49
CA SER A 75 49.91 -48.64 -4.67
C SER A 75 50.50 -47.21 -4.59
N VAL A 76 51.76 -47.14 -4.16
CA VAL A 76 52.51 -45.96 -3.70
C VAL A 76 53.52 -45.53 -4.77
N ASP A 77 53.65 -44.23 -5.03
CA ASP A 77 54.94 -43.63 -5.42
C ASP A 77 55.04 -42.18 -4.93
N ASN A 78 56.16 -41.87 -4.26
CA ASN A 78 56.47 -40.60 -3.63
C ASN A 78 57.33 -39.72 -4.56
N ASN A 79 56.93 -38.47 -4.84
CA ASN A 79 57.86 -37.33 -4.72
C ASN A 79 57.18 -35.93 -4.76
N VAL A 80 57.31 -35.24 -3.63
CA VAL A 80 57.46 -33.78 -3.39
C VAL A 80 56.94 -32.80 -4.47
N ASN A 81 55.85 -32.07 -4.17
CA ASN A 81 55.90 -30.61 -3.92
C ASN A 81 54.52 -29.99 -3.64
N ARG A 82 54.50 -29.14 -2.60
CA ARG A 82 53.60 -27.98 -2.37
C ARG A 82 52.10 -28.25 -2.34
N SER A 83 51.52 -28.15 -1.15
CA SER A 83 50.08 -28.11 -0.89
C SER A 83 49.39 -26.97 -1.66
N GLU A 84 48.90 -27.25 -2.86
CA GLU A 84 47.83 -26.47 -3.47
C GLU A 84 46.51 -26.90 -2.82
N GLN A 85 45.94 -26.02 -2.01
CA GLN A 85 44.52 -26.13 -1.67
C GLN A 85 43.74 -26.05 -2.98
N VAL A 86 43.10 -27.16 -3.33
CA VAL A 86 42.17 -27.27 -4.45
C VAL A 86 41.03 -26.27 -4.22
N ASN A 87 41.16 -25.11 -4.87
CA ASN A 87 40.17 -24.04 -4.83
C ASN A 87 39.22 -24.29 -5.99
N THR A 88 38.17 -25.08 -5.77
CA THR A 88 37.08 -25.25 -6.74
C THR A 88 36.25 -23.97 -6.82
N SER A 89 36.77 -22.97 -7.53
CA SER A 89 36.01 -21.77 -7.87
C SER A 89 34.93 -22.12 -8.89
N ALA A 90 33.67 -22.02 -8.48
CA ALA A 90 32.52 -21.91 -9.38
C ALA A 90 32.77 -20.79 -10.42
N PRO A 91 32.16 -20.84 -11.63
CA PRO A 91 32.49 -19.94 -12.73
C PRO A 91 32.09 -18.49 -12.38
N ALA A 92 33.04 -17.78 -11.77
CA ALA A 92 32.93 -16.38 -11.43
C ALA A 92 33.61 -15.57 -12.54
N VAL A 93 32.91 -14.59 -13.09
CA VAL A 93 33.54 -13.60 -13.96
C VAL A 93 34.51 -12.79 -13.11
N LYS A 94 35.78 -12.76 -13.49
CA LYS A 94 36.84 -12.06 -12.74
C LYS A 94 36.51 -10.56 -12.68
N GLN A 95 36.48 -10.02 -11.47
CA GLN A 95 36.23 -8.61 -11.21
C GLN A 95 36.80 -8.28 -9.83
N GLU A 96 37.94 -7.58 -9.80
CA GLU A 96 38.63 -7.27 -8.56
C GLU A 96 38.39 -5.82 -8.11
N PHE A 97 37.95 -5.65 -6.86
CA PHE A 97 37.89 -4.34 -6.22
C PHE A 97 37.80 -4.47 -4.70
N THR A 98 38.01 -3.36 -3.96
CA THR A 98 37.68 -3.33 -2.53
C THR A 98 36.24 -2.86 -2.38
N GLY A 99 35.39 -3.71 -1.83
CA GLY A 99 33.97 -3.44 -1.61
C GLY A 99 33.67 -3.12 -0.15
N LYS A 100 32.90 -2.06 0.14
CA LYS A 100 32.39 -1.76 1.49
C LYS A 100 30.94 -2.23 1.61
N ILE A 101 30.61 -2.92 2.70
CA ILE A 101 29.25 -3.35 2.99
C ILE A 101 28.39 -2.11 3.26
N ASN A 102 27.41 -1.88 2.40
CA ASN A 102 26.45 -0.80 2.49
C ASN A 102 25.12 -1.35 3.04
N TYR A 103 24.96 -1.28 4.36
CA TYR A 103 23.80 -1.80 5.08
C TYR A 103 23.50 -0.93 6.31
N VAL A 104 22.42 -1.23 7.03
CA VAL A 104 21.99 -0.47 8.21
C VAL A 104 23.07 -0.52 9.30
N PRO A 105 23.55 0.64 9.82
CA PRO A 105 24.51 0.68 10.91
C PRO A 105 24.05 -0.16 12.12
N GLY A 106 24.94 -0.95 12.70
CA GLY A 106 24.61 -1.90 13.78
C GLY A 106 24.07 -3.26 13.31
N TYR A 107 23.81 -3.45 12.02
CA TYR A 107 23.41 -4.73 11.44
C TYR A 107 24.50 -5.32 10.53
N GLY A 108 24.27 -6.56 10.06
CA GLY A 108 25.12 -7.21 9.07
C GLY A 108 24.33 -8.02 8.04
N VAL A 109 24.94 -8.20 6.86
CA VAL A 109 24.36 -8.95 5.74
C VAL A 109 24.88 -10.39 5.73
N ASN A 110 24.02 -11.33 5.36
CA ASN A 110 24.39 -12.74 5.30
C ASN A 110 25.54 -13.00 4.32
N LEU A 111 26.47 -13.87 4.72
CA LEU A 111 27.47 -14.45 3.85
C LEU A 111 26.95 -15.78 3.29
N TRP A 112 26.98 -15.95 1.97
CA TRP A 112 26.36 -17.07 1.27
C TRP A 112 27.41 -18.04 0.72
N LYS A 113 27.01 -19.31 0.59
CA LYS A 113 27.69 -20.36 -0.16
C LYS A 113 26.89 -20.62 -1.43
N LEU A 114 27.58 -20.75 -2.56
CA LEU A 114 26.97 -21.19 -3.83
C LEU A 114 27.05 -22.72 -3.91
N ASN A 115 25.90 -23.36 -4.08
CA ASN A 115 25.78 -24.81 -4.23
C ASN A 115 25.96 -25.23 -5.70
N GLU A 116 26.23 -26.51 -5.96
CA GLU A 116 26.47 -27.04 -7.31
C GLU A 116 25.23 -26.91 -8.22
N ASP A 117 24.03 -26.99 -7.63
CA ASP A 117 22.74 -26.78 -8.28
C ASP A 117 22.41 -25.29 -8.56
N LYS A 118 23.40 -24.39 -8.34
CA LYS A 118 23.28 -22.92 -8.43
C LYS A 118 22.30 -22.31 -7.42
N SER A 119 21.84 -23.04 -6.40
CA SER A 119 21.16 -22.43 -5.26
C SER A 119 22.16 -21.78 -4.31
N VAL A 120 21.68 -20.87 -3.44
CA VAL A 120 22.52 -20.22 -2.42
C VAL A 120 22.06 -20.62 -1.02
N SER A 121 23.02 -21.04 -0.20
CA SER A 121 22.79 -21.42 1.21
C SER A 121 23.49 -20.42 2.14
N TRP A 122 22.85 -20.07 3.25
CA TRP A 122 23.47 -19.14 4.22
C TRP A 122 24.57 -19.86 4.99
N ILE A 123 25.75 -19.24 5.08
CA ILE A 123 26.83 -19.69 5.96
C ILE A 123 26.52 -19.21 7.38
N ALA A 124 25.53 -19.81 8.03
CA ALA A 124 25.12 -19.44 9.38
C ALA A 124 26.26 -19.66 10.40
N PRO A 125 26.43 -18.78 11.41
CA PRO A 125 25.74 -17.52 11.65
C PRO A 125 26.44 -16.31 11.01
N ARG A 126 27.35 -16.51 10.04
CA ARG A 126 28.26 -15.49 9.55
C ARG A 126 27.54 -14.37 8.81
N ARG A 127 27.84 -13.15 9.23
CA ARG A 127 27.37 -11.90 8.62
C ARG A 127 28.53 -10.93 8.45
N LEU A 128 28.42 -10.08 7.43
CA LEU A 128 29.36 -8.99 7.17
C LEU A 128 28.77 -7.72 7.78
N ALA A 129 29.48 -7.15 8.74
CA ALA A 129 29.02 -5.95 9.44
C ALA A 129 28.86 -4.77 8.47
N ALA A 130 27.83 -3.96 8.67
CA ALA A 130 27.68 -2.70 7.93
C ALA A 130 28.95 -1.85 8.07
N GLY A 131 29.44 -1.33 6.94
CA GLY A 131 30.66 -0.54 6.87
C GLY A 131 31.97 -1.33 6.80
N SER A 132 31.95 -2.66 6.96
CA SER A 132 33.14 -3.50 6.77
C SER A 132 33.59 -3.51 5.31
N THR A 133 34.90 -3.62 5.07
CA THR A 133 35.50 -3.64 3.72
C THR A 133 36.07 -5.00 3.38
N TRP A 134 35.84 -5.46 2.14
CA TRP A 134 36.19 -6.79 1.66
C TRP A 134 36.81 -6.71 0.28
N LYS A 135 37.84 -7.52 0.01
CA LYS A 135 38.31 -7.71 -1.35
C LYS A 135 37.30 -8.57 -2.12
N VAL A 136 36.86 -8.07 -3.26
CA VAL A 136 36.04 -8.79 -4.23
C VAL A 136 36.97 -9.37 -5.29
N PHE A 137 36.75 -10.63 -5.67
CA PHE A 137 37.58 -11.35 -6.65
C PHE A 137 36.86 -11.56 -7.99
N GLY A 138 35.53 -11.58 -7.97
CA GLY A 138 34.70 -11.78 -9.15
C GLY A 138 33.23 -11.74 -8.81
N TYR A 139 32.38 -12.05 -9.79
CA TYR A 139 30.94 -12.14 -9.61
C TYR A 139 30.33 -13.33 -10.34
N THR A 140 29.13 -13.71 -9.93
CA THR A 140 28.27 -14.63 -10.68
C THR A 140 26.82 -14.16 -10.57
N ASP A 141 25.99 -14.57 -11.53
CA ASP A 141 24.58 -14.21 -11.59
C ASP A 141 23.73 -15.47 -11.34
N VAL A 142 22.89 -15.44 -10.29
CA VAL A 142 22.05 -16.56 -9.85
C VAL A 142 20.62 -16.05 -9.66
N ASN A 143 19.64 -16.65 -10.33
CA ASN A 143 18.22 -16.30 -10.21
C ASN A 143 17.99 -14.78 -10.31
N ASN A 144 18.53 -14.14 -11.35
CA ASN A 144 18.49 -12.69 -11.60
C ASN A 144 19.15 -11.81 -10.52
N ASN A 145 19.93 -12.38 -9.61
CA ASN A 145 20.68 -11.65 -8.60
C ASN A 145 22.18 -11.83 -8.79
N ARG A 146 22.91 -10.71 -8.87
CA ARG A 146 24.37 -10.74 -8.88
C ARG A 146 24.94 -10.95 -7.48
N LEU A 147 25.87 -11.88 -7.34
CA LEU A 147 26.67 -12.11 -6.13
C LEU A 147 28.15 -11.81 -6.40
N TYR A 148 28.81 -11.15 -5.45
CA TYR A 148 30.24 -10.91 -5.47
C TYR A 148 30.98 -11.94 -4.61
N ASN A 149 32.08 -12.47 -5.14
CA ASN A 149 32.95 -13.41 -4.49
C ASN A 149 33.94 -12.69 -3.57
N LEU A 150 33.98 -13.09 -2.29
CA LEU A 150 34.86 -12.53 -1.27
C LEU A 150 36.06 -13.44 -0.94
N GLY A 151 36.30 -14.48 -1.76
CA GLY A 151 37.34 -15.48 -1.60
C GLY A 151 36.79 -16.88 -1.30
N GLY A 152 37.29 -17.91 -1.98
CA GLY A 152 36.76 -19.28 -1.90
C GLY A 152 35.28 -19.33 -2.31
N ASN A 153 34.47 -20.18 -1.66
CA ASN A 153 33.03 -20.25 -1.89
C ASN A 153 32.23 -19.34 -0.92
N GLN A 154 32.60 -18.05 -0.86
CA GLN A 154 31.97 -17.05 0.00
C GLN A 154 31.43 -15.89 -0.86
N TRP A 155 30.13 -15.63 -0.73
CA TRP A 155 29.39 -14.76 -1.63
C TRP A 155 28.53 -13.75 -0.89
N VAL A 156 28.42 -12.54 -1.43
CA VAL A 156 27.49 -11.50 -0.94
C VAL A 156 26.68 -10.95 -2.09
N TYR A 157 25.39 -10.70 -1.88
CA TYR A 157 24.58 -10.05 -2.91
C TYR A 157 25.09 -8.64 -3.22
N SER A 158 25.21 -8.34 -4.51
CA SER A 158 25.68 -7.06 -5.05
C SER A 158 24.96 -5.84 -4.47
N LYS A 159 23.66 -5.95 -4.17
CA LYS A 159 22.87 -4.89 -3.51
C LYS A 159 23.41 -4.42 -2.15
N TYR A 160 24.33 -5.17 -1.54
CA TYR A 160 24.84 -4.87 -0.20
C TYR A 160 26.33 -4.46 -0.16
N ILE A 161 27.03 -4.39 -1.30
CA ILE A 161 28.47 -4.08 -1.33
C ILE A 161 28.78 -3.07 -2.45
N VAL A 162 29.56 -2.04 -2.13
CA VAL A 162 29.91 -0.95 -3.06
C VAL A 162 31.41 -0.84 -3.25
N ASN A 163 31.88 -0.60 -4.48
CA ASN A 163 33.31 -0.42 -4.77
C ASN A 163 33.83 0.92 -4.21
N VAL A 164 34.81 0.87 -3.28
CA VAL A 164 35.37 2.09 -2.65
C VAL A 164 36.46 2.77 -3.46
N ASN A 165 37.00 2.11 -4.50
CA ASN A 165 38.07 2.63 -5.36
C ASN A 165 37.55 3.08 -6.74
N ALA A 166 36.23 3.14 -6.93
CA ALA A 166 35.68 3.72 -8.14
C ALA A 166 36.08 5.21 -8.19
N PRO A 167 36.75 5.69 -9.26
CA PRO A 167 37.12 7.09 -9.39
C PRO A 167 35.88 7.97 -9.19
N SER A 168 35.89 8.77 -8.13
CA SER A 168 34.90 9.80 -7.90
C SER A 168 35.27 11.01 -8.76
N THR A 169 34.91 10.98 -10.03
CA THR A 169 34.85 12.20 -10.84
C THR A 169 33.62 12.99 -10.39
N PRO A 170 33.75 14.28 -10.03
CA PRO A 170 32.60 15.16 -9.90
C PRO A 170 32.09 15.46 -11.32
N THR A 171 31.33 14.54 -11.89
CA THR A 171 30.65 14.78 -13.16
C THR A 171 29.38 15.56 -12.86
N THR A 172 29.32 16.78 -13.38
CA THR A 172 28.08 17.36 -13.90
C THR A 172 27.52 16.38 -14.93
N SER A 173 26.77 15.37 -14.46
CA SER A 173 26.17 14.36 -15.34
C SER A 173 25.03 15.00 -16.12
N ASN A 174 25.34 15.38 -17.36
CA ASN A 174 24.34 15.59 -18.39
C ASN A 174 23.49 14.32 -18.52
N SER A 175 22.18 14.53 -18.62
CA SER A 175 21.09 13.56 -18.55
C SER A 175 20.89 12.72 -19.83
N SER A 176 21.96 12.29 -20.49
CA SER A 176 21.85 11.71 -21.85
C SER A 176 21.15 10.34 -21.95
N ASP A 177 21.09 9.57 -20.85
CA ASP A 177 20.40 8.25 -20.82
C ASP A 177 19.11 8.27 -19.99
N MET A 178 18.65 9.44 -19.56
CA MET A 178 17.39 9.57 -18.82
C MET A 178 16.25 9.74 -19.82
N THR A 179 15.22 8.89 -19.72
CA THR A 179 13.98 9.11 -20.47
C THR A 179 13.19 10.22 -19.78
N PRO A 180 12.93 11.37 -20.42
CA PRO A 180 12.15 12.45 -19.82
C PRO A 180 10.71 11.99 -19.55
N LEU A 181 10.10 12.53 -18.48
CA LEU A 181 8.67 12.38 -18.23
C LEU A 181 7.89 13.60 -18.76
N ALA A 182 6.57 13.45 -18.85
CA ALA A 182 5.70 14.54 -19.24
C ALA A 182 5.80 15.72 -18.24
N LYS A 183 5.43 16.91 -18.72
CA LYS A 183 5.33 18.07 -17.83
C LYS A 183 4.30 17.80 -16.74
N ASN A 184 4.59 18.25 -15.51
CA ASN A 184 3.77 18.03 -14.30
C ASN A 184 3.68 16.56 -13.86
N SER A 185 4.59 15.68 -14.32
CA SER A 185 4.74 14.35 -13.73
C SER A 185 5.20 14.45 -12.28
N PHE A 186 4.71 13.53 -11.46
CA PHE A 186 5.01 13.43 -10.04
C PHE A 186 5.07 11.98 -9.61
N VAL A 187 5.66 11.75 -8.45
CA VAL A 187 5.66 10.48 -7.75
C VAL A 187 5.15 10.67 -6.33
N VAL A 188 4.38 9.71 -5.82
CA VAL A 188 3.94 9.64 -4.42
C VAL A 188 4.60 8.45 -3.76
N VAL A 189 5.27 8.65 -2.63
CA VAL A 189 5.89 7.55 -1.88
C VAL A 189 4.82 6.61 -1.37
N ALA A 190 4.95 5.32 -1.71
CA ALA A 190 4.04 4.27 -1.31
C ALA A 190 4.83 3.06 -0.81
N TYR A 191 5.05 3.02 0.50
CA TYR A 191 5.97 2.14 1.20
C TYR A 191 5.31 1.53 2.46
N THR A 192 5.65 2.03 3.64
CA THR A 192 5.11 1.58 4.92
C THR A 192 4.72 2.82 5.73
N PRO A 193 3.52 2.86 6.33
CA PRO A 193 3.07 3.97 7.17
C PRO A 193 4.13 4.35 8.22
N HIS A 194 4.37 5.66 8.40
CA HIS A 194 5.38 6.24 9.31
C HIS A 194 6.86 6.01 8.95
N TYR A 195 7.16 5.30 7.87
CA TYR A 195 8.52 5.18 7.34
C TYR A 195 8.73 6.07 6.11
N GLY A 196 9.94 6.08 5.58
CA GLY A 196 10.28 6.74 4.33
C GLY A 196 11.24 5.94 3.48
N ILE A 197 11.40 6.36 2.22
CA ILE A 197 12.29 5.72 1.26
C ILE A 197 13.56 6.54 1.08
N ALA A 198 14.68 5.89 0.79
CA ALA A 198 15.94 6.58 0.57
C ALA A 198 15.96 7.34 -0.76
N VAL A 199 16.58 8.53 -0.74
CA VAL A 199 16.98 9.25 -1.95
C VAL A 199 18.38 8.82 -2.34
N TRP A 200 18.57 8.57 -3.63
CA TRP A 200 19.83 8.15 -4.23
C TRP A 200 20.42 9.26 -5.09
N ALA A 201 21.74 9.29 -5.19
CA ALA A 201 22.48 10.13 -6.10
C ALA A 201 23.25 9.25 -7.07
N GLN A 202 23.20 9.55 -8.36
CA GLN A 202 24.02 8.92 -9.36
C GLN A 202 25.50 9.21 -9.10
N ASN A 203 26.33 8.18 -9.20
CA ASN A 203 27.78 8.25 -9.10
C ASN A 203 28.38 7.34 -10.18
N GLY A 204 28.85 7.94 -11.28
CA GLY A 204 29.20 7.20 -12.50
C GLY A 204 28.00 6.42 -13.05
N ASN A 205 28.17 5.11 -13.23
CA ASN A 205 27.12 4.19 -13.69
C ASN A 205 26.25 3.61 -12.56
N GLY A 206 26.55 3.95 -11.30
CA GLY A 206 25.87 3.42 -10.12
C GLY A 206 25.11 4.47 -9.32
N LEU A 207 24.54 4.03 -8.19
CA LEU A 207 23.85 4.87 -7.23
C LEU A 207 24.55 4.82 -5.87
N LYS A 208 24.61 5.97 -5.18
CA LYS A 208 24.99 6.10 -3.77
C LYS A 208 23.85 6.71 -2.98
N LEU A 209 23.74 6.42 -1.68
CA LEU A 209 22.77 7.08 -0.82
C LEU A 209 23.08 8.58 -0.75
N ALA A 210 22.04 9.41 -0.91
CA ALA A 210 22.15 10.86 -0.79
C ALA A 210 22.06 11.35 0.67
N GLY A 211 21.82 10.45 1.63
CA GLY A 211 21.68 10.77 3.05
C GLY A 211 20.34 11.42 3.41
N LYS A 212 19.33 11.30 2.55
CA LYS A 212 17.97 11.85 2.76
C LYS A 212 16.91 10.77 2.58
N THR A 213 15.78 10.94 3.23
CA THR A 213 14.62 10.05 3.12
C THR A 213 13.35 10.84 2.82
N LEU A 214 12.44 10.25 2.05
CA LEU A 214 11.13 10.83 1.73
C LEU A 214 10.03 10.08 2.49
N PRO A 215 9.20 10.75 3.30
CA PRO A 215 8.13 10.10 4.07
C PRO A 215 7.09 9.42 3.18
N ASN A 216 6.47 8.34 3.67
CA ASN A 216 5.31 7.73 3.04
C ASN A 216 4.19 8.74 2.77
N GLY A 217 3.53 8.63 1.63
CA GLY A 217 2.46 9.55 1.20
C GLY A 217 2.95 10.93 0.74
N SER A 218 4.25 11.24 0.81
CA SER A 218 4.77 12.51 0.29
C SER A 218 4.82 12.50 -1.24
N ALA A 219 4.45 13.62 -1.86
CA ALA A 219 4.45 13.80 -3.31
C ALA A 219 5.62 14.68 -3.76
N TRP A 220 6.28 14.29 -4.85
CA TRP A 220 7.46 14.96 -5.40
C TRP A 220 7.34 15.08 -6.91
N ASN A 221 7.77 16.21 -7.47
CA ASN A 221 7.84 16.35 -8.93
C ASN A 221 8.86 15.35 -9.48
N ALA A 222 8.54 14.77 -10.65
CA ALA A 222 9.40 13.82 -11.33
C ALA A 222 9.69 14.33 -12.75
N PHE A 223 10.96 14.28 -13.14
CA PHE A 223 11.43 14.90 -14.40
C PHE A 223 11.84 13.87 -15.46
N GLY A 224 12.11 12.64 -15.04
CA GLY A 224 12.56 11.58 -15.92
C GLY A 224 12.71 10.27 -15.18
N LYS A 225 13.00 9.20 -15.92
CA LYS A 225 13.32 7.89 -15.37
C LYS A 225 14.57 7.32 -16.01
N LYS A 226 15.30 6.52 -15.24
CA LYS A 226 16.50 5.82 -15.70
C LYS A 226 16.61 4.46 -15.02
N ASN A 227 17.17 3.49 -15.73
CA ASN A 227 17.47 2.18 -15.16
C ASN A 227 18.88 2.17 -14.54
N PHE A 228 18.97 1.69 -13.31
CA PHE A 228 20.21 1.38 -12.62
C PHE A 228 20.15 -0.06 -12.13
N ASN A 229 21.09 -0.92 -12.55
CA ASN A 229 21.13 -2.34 -12.18
C ASN A 229 19.77 -3.06 -12.39
N ASN A 230 19.18 -2.92 -13.58
CA ASN A 230 17.87 -3.49 -13.95
C ASN A 230 16.67 -3.04 -13.11
N LYS A 231 16.80 -1.94 -12.35
CA LYS A 231 15.71 -1.31 -11.64
C LYS A 231 15.47 0.10 -12.16
N THR A 232 14.21 0.47 -12.33
CA THR A 232 13.84 1.83 -12.73
C THR A 232 13.86 2.76 -11.52
N PHE A 233 14.41 3.95 -11.72
CA PHE A 233 14.40 5.04 -10.76
C PHE A 233 13.81 6.29 -11.40
N TYR A 234 13.05 7.07 -10.62
CA TYR A 234 12.54 8.37 -11.02
C TYR A 234 13.44 9.49 -10.51
N ASN A 235 13.73 10.47 -11.38
CA ASN A 235 14.50 11.66 -11.07
C ASN A 235 13.60 12.74 -10.44
N LEU A 236 13.99 13.27 -9.28
CA LEU A 236 13.27 14.30 -8.54
C LEU A 236 13.83 15.72 -8.74
N GLY A 237 14.73 15.89 -9.71
CA GLY A 237 15.44 17.13 -9.99
C GLY A 237 16.89 17.10 -9.50
N GLY A 238 17.81 17.56 -10.36
CA GLY A 238 19.25 17.45 -10.12
C GLY A 238 19.68 15.99 -10.00
N ASN A 239 20.61 15.69 -9.10
CA ASN A 239 21.12 14.34 -8.88
C ASN A 239 20.38 13.61 -7.74
N GLN A 240 19.06 13.49 -7.86
CA GLN A 240 18.19 12.87 -6.85
C GLN A 240 17.26 11.85 -7.50
N TRP A 241 17.30 10.62 -7.00
CA TRP A 241 16.62 9.47 -7.59
C TRP A 241 15.90 8.63 -6.53
N VAL A 242 14.74 8.08 -6.88
CA VAL A 242 13.98 7.15 -6.02
C VAL A 242 13.59 5.89 -6.78
N ASP A 243 13.60 4.75 -6.09
CA ASP A 243 13.29 3.43 -6.66
C ASP A 243 11.79 3.36 -7.02
N SER A 244 11.48 2.98 -8.28
CA SER A 244 10.10 2.93 -8.79
C SER A 244 9.21 1.94 -8.05
N SER A 245 9.78 0.95 -7.36
CA SER A 245 9.02 -0.06 -6.61
C SER A 245 8.31 0.48 -5.36
N TYR A 246 8.68 1.69 -4.91
CA TYR A 246 8.12 2.32 -3.71
C TYR A 246 7.40 3.64 -3.98
N VAL A 247 6.98 3.87 -5.22
CA VAL A 247 6.24 5.08 -5.58
C VAL A 247 5.12 4.81 -6.56
N VAL A 248 4.08 5.63 -6.51
CA VAL A 248 3.03 5.71 -7.54
C VAL A 248 3.33 6.91 -8.43
N GLU A 249 3.49 6.69 -9.73
CA GLU A 249 3.70 7.74 -10.72
C GLU A 249 2.35 8.28 -11.23
N GLY A 250 2.26 9.59 -11.44
CA GLY A 250 1.14 10.20 -12.14
C GLY A 250 1.54 11.46 -12.89
N THR A 251 0.63 11.97 -13.72
CA THR A 251 0.76 13.30 -14.34
C THR A 251 -0.44 14.13 -13.94
N SER A 252 -0.21 15.21 -13.20
CA SER A 252 -1.29 16.09 -12.74
C SER A 252 -1.73 16.95 -13.91
N THR A 253 -3.03 16.87 -14.20
CA THR A 253 -3.64 17.59 -15.31
C THR A 253 -4.18 18.95 -14.89
N GLY A 254 -4.43 19.16 -13.59
CA GLY A 254 -5.15 20.33 -13.07
C GLY A 254 -6.60 20.40 -13.57
N LYS A 255 -7.14 19.30 -14.08
CA LYS A 255 -8.46 19.23 -14.72
C LYS A 255 -9.43 18.42 -13.87
N TYR A 256 -10.71 18.68 -14.12
CA TYR A 256 -11.79 17.86 -13.61
C TYR A 256 -11.60 16.39 -13.99
N ALA A 257 -11.68 15.49 -13.01
CA ALA A 257 -11.55 14.06 -13.19
C ALA A 257 -12.62 13.32 -12.38
N VAL A 258 -13.29 12.34 -12.99
CA VAL A 258 -14.26 11.46 -12.34
C VAL A 258 -14.25 10.08 -13.00
N LEU A 259 -14.77 9.09 -12.29
CA LEU A 259 -14.97 7.73 -12.81
C LEU A 259 -15.74 7.75 -14.15
N LYS A 260 -15.14 7.17 -15.20
CA LYS A 260 -15.69 7.08 -16.57
C LYS A 260 -16.25 8.40 -17.12
N SER A 261 -15.73 9.54 -16.70
CA SER A 261 -16.27 10.86 -17.08
C SER A 261 -17.74 11.09 -16.67
N ASN A 262 -18.28 10.32 -15.71
CA ASN A 262 -19.63 10.46 -15.17
C ASN A 262 -19.60 10.49 -13.64
N ALA A 263 -19.92 11.66 -13.05
CA ALA A 263 -19.93 11.84 -11.60
C ALA A 263 -20.99 11.01 -10.87
N SER A 264 -21.99 10.49 -11.57
CA SER A 264 -23.04 9.63 -11.01
C SER A 264 -22.78 8.14 -11.28
N SER A 265 -21.62 7.78 -11.83
CA SER A 265 -21.31 6.39 -12.18
C SER A 265 -21.32 5.48 -10.95
N GLN A 266 -22.02 4.35 -11.06
CA GLN A 266 -22.10 3.33 -10.02
C GLN A 266 -21.30 2.07 -10.37
N GLU A 267 -20.56 2.05 -11.49
CA GLU A 267 -19.95 0.84 -12.07
C GLU A 267 -19.12 0.03 -11.07
N PHE A 268 -18.37 0.71 -10.20
CA PHE A 268 -17.54 0.07 -9.18
C PHE A 268 -18.09 0.20 -7.76
N TYR A 269 -19.25 0.85 -7.61
CA TYR A 269 -19.86 1.03 -6.32
C TYR A 269 -20.16 -0.33 -5.69
N THR A 270 -19.76 -0.48 -4.43
CA THR A 270 -20.06 -1.69 -3.64
C THR A 270 -20.65 -1.26 -2.32
N SER A 271 -21.90 -1.67 -2.07
CA SER A 271 -22.55 -1.44 -0.79
C SER A 271 -22.06 -2.45 0.25
N GLN A 272 -21.95 -2.01 1.50
CA GLN A 272 -21.74 -2.92 2.64
C GLN A 272 -23.03 -3.58 3.13
N TYR A 273 -24.20 -3.20 2.61
CA TYR A 273 -25.48 -3.80 2.97
C TYR A 273 -26.00 -4.80 1.93
N ASN A 274 -25.67 -4.61 0.65
CA ASN A 274 -26.11 -5.47 -0.44
C ASN A 274 -24.98 -5.64 -1.48
N PRO A 275 -24.69 -6.84 -1.97
CA PRO A 275 -25.43 -8.10 -1.80
C PRO A 275 -25.16 -8.87 -0.49
N VAL A 276 -24.20 -8.40 0.31
CA VAL A 276 -23.84 -9.03 1.57
C VAL A 276 -24.19 -8.04 2.67
N PHE A 277 -25.15 -8.40 3.53
CA PHE A 277 -25.54 -7.55 4.66
C PHE A 277 -24.47 -7.57 5.74
N ALA A 278 -23.45 -6.71 5.58
CA ALA A 278 -22.32 -6.53 6.48
C ALA A 278 -22.22 -5.05 6.92
N PRO A 279 -23.08 -4.59 7.85
CA PRO A 279 -23.12 -3.18 8.26
C PRO A 279 -21.83 -2.65 8.90
N TRP A 280 -20.87 -3.50 9.27
CA TRP A 280 -19.52 -3.14 9.73
C TRP A 280 -18.42 -3.59 8.75
N GLY A 281 -18.79 -3.82 7.49
CA GLY A 281 -17.95 -4.37 6.43
C GLY A 281 -17.35 -3.32 5.49
N CYS A 282 -17.29 -2.04 5.89
CA CYS A 282 -16.88 -0.94 5.01
C CYS A 282 -15.49 -1.13 4.38
N ALA A 283 -14.55 -1.77 5.09
CA ALA A 283 -13.18 -1.98 4.59
C ALA A 283 -13.15 -2.87 3.34
N SER A 284 -13.82 -4.03 3.38
CA SER A 284 -13.91 -4.93 2.24
C SER A 284 -14.72 -4.32 1.09
N SER A 285 -15.83 -3.62 1.39
CA SER A 285 -16.64 -2.94 0.38
C SER A 285 -15.92 -1.77 -0.29
N ALA A 286 -15.12 -1.00 0.44
CA ALA A 286 -14.32 0.07 -0.16
C ALA A 286 -13.14 -0.50 -0.96
N LEU A 287 -12.44 -1.52 -0.44
CA LEU A 287 -11.35 -2.17 -1.15
C LEU A 287 -11.83 -2.80 -2.45
N SER A 288 -13.01 -3.44 -2.46
CA SER A 288 -13.57 -4.01 -3.69
C SER A 288 -13.79 -2.96 -4.78
N MET A 289 -14.11 -1.71 -4.45
CA MET A 289 -14.26 -0.66 -5.48
C MET A 289 -12.91 -0.34 -6.15
N LEU A 290 -11.80 -0.34 -5.40
CA LEU A 290 -10.47 -0.18 -5.98
C LEU A 290 -10.09 -1.38 -6.86
N MET A 291 -10.31 -2.60 -6.38
CA MET A 291 -10.03 -3.83 -7.14
C MET A 291 -10.91 -3.96 -8.39
N LYS A 292 -12.13 -3.44 -8.36
CA LYS A 292 -12.99 -3.38 -9.56
C LYS A 292 -12.44 -2.38 -10.57
N TYR A 293 -11.96 -1.23 -10.10
CA TYR A 293 -11.39 -0.19 -10.96
C TYR A 293 -10.17 -0.68 -11.75
N ASP A 294 -9.26 -1.40 -11.10
CA ASP A 294 -8.03 -1.89 -11.75
C ASP A 294 -8.17 -3.28 -12.40
N GLY A 295 -9.35 -3.89 -12.27
CA GLY A 295 -9.71 -5.17 -12.88
C GLY A 295 -9.24 -6.42 -12.11
N ASN A 296 -8.61 -6.28 -10.94
CA ASN A 296 -8.19 -7.42 -10.12
C ASN A 296 -9.30 -8.03 -9.26
N TRP A 297 -10.49 -7.42 -9.24
CA TRP A 297 -11.69 -8.02 -8.64
C TRP A 297 -12.01 -9.42 -9.20
N LYS A 298 -11.58 -9.70 -10.45
CA LYS A 298 -11.70 -11.02 -11.06
C LYS A 298 -10.96 -12.12 -10.29
N ASN A 299 -9.90 -11.78 -9.54
CA ASN A 299 -9.06 -12.72 -8.79
C ASN A 299 -9.66 -13.11 -7.43
N VAL A 300 -10.62 -12.34 -6.90
CA VAL A 300 -11.27 -12.65 -5.63
C VAL A 300 -12.08 -13.95 -5.77
N PRO A 301 -11.92 -14.92 -4.85
CA PRO A 301 -12.68 -16.17 -4.89
C PRO A 301 -14.20 -15.98 -4.87
N GLY A 302 -14.89 -16.69 -5.76
CA GLY A 302 -16.34 -16.61 -5.97
C GLY A 302 -16.69 -16.32 -7.44
N THR A 303 -17.89 -16.72 -7.88
CA THR A 303 -18.34 -16.49 -9.26
C THR A 303 -19.31 -15.32 -9.40
N THR A 304 -20.00 -14.95 -8.32
CA THR A 304 -20.90 -13.78 -8.26
C THR A 304 -20.34 -12.66 -7.39
N GLU A 305 -20.82 -11.43 -7.61
CA GLU A 305 -20.53 -10.28 -6.75
C GLU A 305 -20.78 -10.57 -5.27
N ALA A 306 -21.89 -11.27 -4.97
CA ALA A 306 -22.25 -11.66 -3.61
C ALA A 306 -21.24 -12.63 -2.99
N GLN A 307 -20.84 -13.65 -3.73
CA GLN A 307 -19.87 -14.63 -3.24
C GLN A 307 -18.50 -14.02 -3.01
N LYS A 308 -18.04 -13.17 -3.92
CA LYS A 308 -16.74 -12.48 -3.80
C LYS A 308 -16.71 -11.52 -2.63
N LEU A 309 -17.74 -10.69 -2.48
CA LEU A 309 -17.83 -9.78 -1.34
C LEU A 309 -17.95 -10.57 -0.03
N LYS A 310 -18.73 -11.66 0.00
CA LYS A 310 -18.86 -12.52 1.18
C LYS A 310 -17.52 -13.14 1.55
N TYR A 311 -16.78 -13.66 0.56
CA TYR A 311 -15.43 -14.18 0.78
C TYR A 311 -14.55 -13.11 1.42
N MET A 312 -14.61 -11.87 0.92
CA MET A 312 -13.84 -10.77 1.48
C MET A 312 -14.24 -10.37 2.89
N GLN A 313 -15.52 -10.46 3.25
CA GLN A 313 -15.98 -10.20 4.63
C GLN A 313 -15.60 -11.34 5.58
N ASP A 314 -15.74 -12.60 5.14
CA ASP A 314 -15.42 -13.79 5.94
C ASP A 314 -13.92 -13.95 6.23
N HIS A 315 -13.07 -13.51 5.29
CA HIS A 315 -11.61 -13.63 5.39
C HIS A 315 -10.92 -12.30 5.69
N LEU A 316 -11.67 -11.25 6.03
CA LEU A 316 -11.11 -9.98 6.47
C LEU A 316 -10.27 -10.22 7.73
N PRO A 317 -8.97 -9.87 7.77
CA PRO A 317 -8.13 -10.10 8.94
C PRO A 317 -8.74 -9.50 10.22
N GLN A 318 -8.87 -10.32 11.27
CA GLN A 318 -9.44 -9.93 12.57
C GLN A 318 -8.37 -9.93 13.68
N ASN A 319 -8.50 -9.01 14.65
CA ASN A 319 -7.80 -8.91 15.96
C ASN A 319 -6.25 -8.87 15.98
N TYR A 320 -5.53 -9.39 14.98
CA TYR A 320 -4.07 -9.52 14.93
C TYR A 320 -3.44 -8.56 13.91
N ASN A 321 -2.22 -8.06 14.18
CA ASN A 321 -1.39 -7.26 13.26
C ASN A 321 -2.11 -6.10 12.56
N GLY A 322 -3.03 -5.43 13.27
CA GLY A 322 -3.82 -4.33 12.74
C GLY A 322 -5.06 -4.76 11.94
N GLY A 323 -5.56 -5.99 12.13
CA GLY A 323 -6.85 -6.46 11.63
C GLY A 323 -8.05 -5.68 12.20
N GLN A 324 -9.22 -5.88 11.60
CA GLN A 324 -10.48 -5.34 12.13
C GLN A 324 -10.77 -5.94 13.51
N ILE A 325 -11.38 -5.16 14.39
CA ILE A 325 -11.83 -5.61 15.69
C ILE A 325 -13.35 -5.55 15.68
N GLY A 326 -13.98 -6.74 15.67
CA GLY A 326 -15.42 -6.95 15.73
C GLY A 326 -16.01 -7.54 14.45
N ASN A 327 -17.17 -8.16 14.61
CA ASN A 327 -17.81 -8.91 13.54
C ASN A 327 -18.37 -7.97 12.44
N PRO A 328 -17.99 -8.14 11.15
CA PRO A 328 -18.44 -7.26 10.06
C PRO A 328 -19.96 -7.36 9.78
N TYR A 329 -20.59 -8.48 10.13
CA TYR A 329 -22.02 -8.75 9.90
C TYR A 329 -22.92 -8.26 11.03
N THR A 330 -22.49 -8.39 12.28
CA THR A 330 -23.35 -8.12 13.44
C THR A 330 -22.89 -6.93 14.28
N GLY A 331 -21.66 -6.46 14.09
CA GLY A 331 -21.06 -5.40 14.90
C GLY A 331 -20.67 -5.86 16.31
N ALA A 332 -20.90 -7.13 16.64
CA ALA A 332 -20.55 -7.69 17.94
C ALA A 332 -19.05 -7.49 18.20
N GLY A 333 -18.74 -6.80 19.30
CA GLY A 333 -17.36 -6.50 19.70
C GLY A 333 -16.64 -5.46 18.84
N PHE A 334 -17.35 -4.67 18.03
CA PHE A 334 -16.72 -3.66 17.16
C PHE A 334 -15.98 -2.58 17.93
N LYS A 335 -14.71 -2.35 17.57
CA LYS A 335 -13.86 -1.30 18.15
C LYS A 335 -13.12 -0.47 17.11
N SER A 336 -12.66 -1.10 16.03
CA SER A 336 -11.94 -0.43 14.96
C SER A 336 -11.99 -1.21 13.66
N VAL A 337 -11.95 -0.49 12.55
CA VAL A 337 -11.65 -1.09 11.25
C VAL A 337 -10.21 -1.56 11.17
N ILE A 338 -9.95 -2.47 10.25
CA ILE A 338 -8.61 -2.89 9.84
C ILE A 338 -7.73 -1.68 9.47
N THR A 339 -6.44 -1.74 9.78
CA THR A 339 -5.46 -0.69 9.41
C THR A 339 -5.17 -0.70 7.91
N SER A 340 -4.72 0.43 7.35
CA SER A 340 -4.35 0.54 5.94
C SER A 340 -3.31 -0.51 5.51
N LYS A 341 -2.27 -0.72 6.33
CA LYS A 341 -1.20 -1.68 6.02
C LYS A 341 -1.73 -3.12 5.97
N ALA A 342 -2.55 -3.51 6.93
CA ALA A 342 -3.16 -4.83 6.95
C ALA A 342 -4.15 -5.02 5.78
N LEU A 343 -4.92 -3.97 5.44
CA LEU A 343 -5.84 -4.01 4.30
C LEU A 343 -5.11 -4.09 2.95
N ALA A 344 -3.98 -3.39 2.78
CA ALA A 344 -3.13 -3.51 1.59
C ALA A 344 -2.55 -4.93 1.46
N ASN A 345 -2.02 -5.49 2.55
CA ASN A 345 -1.52 -6.87 2.57
C ASN A 345 -2.65 -7.87 2.26
N TYR A 346 -3.87 -7.59 2.74
CA TYR A 346 -5.03 -8.41 2.43
C TYR A 346 -5.37 -8.38 0.94
N ALA A 347 -5.39 -7.21 0.31
CA ALA A 347 -5.54 -7.10 -1.15
C ALA A 347 -4.48 -7.90 -1.92
N HIS A 348 -3.22 -7.86 -1.44
CA HIS A 348 -2.13 -8.64 -2.05
C HIS A 348 -2.38 -10.15 -1.95
N SER A 349 -2.92 -10.61 -0.81
CA SER A 349 -3.30 -12.03 -0.63
C SER A 349 -4.49 -12.45 -1.52
N LEU A 350 -5.31 -11.50 -1.95
CA LEU A 350 -6.40 -11.70 -2.92
C LEU A 350 -5.91 -11.63 -4.38
N GLY A 351 -4.60 -11.49 -4.60
CA GLY A 351 -4.00 -11.44 -5.94
C GLY A 351 -3.94 -10.04 -6.55
N ASP A 352 -4.05 -8.98 -5.76
CA ASP A 352 -3.91 -7.60 -6.22
C ASP A 352 -2.69 -6.93 -5.60
N SER A 353 -1.53 -7.02 -6.25
CA SER A 353 -0.29 -6.35 -5.81
C SER A 353 -0.22 -4.85 -6.17
N ARG A 354 -1.21 -4.33 -6.91
CA ARG A 354 -1.26 -2.93 -7.37
C ARG A 354 -1.74 -2.00 -6.26
N ILE A 355 -2.48 -2.51 -5.27
CA ILE A 355 -2.86 -1.73 -4.09
C ILE A 355 -1.63 -1.30 -3.31
N LYS A 356 -1.46 0.01 -3.11
CA LYS A 356 -0.35 0.59 -2.36
C LYS A 356 -0.85 1.43 -1.19
N ASP A 357 -0.12 1.38 -0.09
CA ASP A 357 -0.36 2.21 1.08
C ASP A 357 0.37 3.56 0.95
N ILE A 358 -0.40 4.63 0.90
CA ILE A 358 0.06 6.02 0.80
C ILE A 358 -0.28 6.82 2.07
N SER A 359 -0.46 6.12 3.19
CA SER A 359 -0.83 6.76 4.45
C SER A 359 0.17 7.83 4.86
N GLY A 360 -0.35 9.01 5.20
CA GLY A 360 0.42 10.24 5.36
C GLY A 360 0.23 11.24 4.22
N ALA A 361 -0.34 10.81 3.07
CA ALA A 361 -0.68 11.71 1.97
C ALA A 361 -1.70 12.78 2.42
N ASN A 362 -1.50 14.01 1.97
CA ASN A 362 -2.47 15.10 2.18
C ASN A 362 -3.46 15.20 1.01
N LEU A 363 -4.54 15.94 1.19
CA LEU A 363 -5.59 16.06 0.16
C LEU A 363 -5.09 16.68 -1.17
N ASN A 364 -4.02 17.47 -1.16
CA ASN A 364 -3.42 17.96 -2.41
C ASN A 364 -2.73 16.82 -3.19
N THR A 365 -2.11 15.89 -2.47
CA THR A 365 -1.54 14.67 -3.04
C THR A 365 -2.63 13.77 -3.58
N ILE A 366 -3.73 13.61 -2.82
CA ILE A 366 -4.90 12.85 -3.27
C ILE A 366 -5.49 13.47 -4.54
N ALA A 367 -5.69 14.79 -4.61
CA ALA A 367 -6.19 15.46 -5.81
C ALA A 367 -5.34 15.14 -7.04
N LYS A 368 -4.01 15.22 -6.93
CA LYS A 368 -3.09 14.87 -8.03
C LYS A 368 -3.20 13.41 -8.46
N LEU A 369 -3.35 12.48 -7.50
CA LEU A 369 -3.57 11.07 -7.80
C LEU A 369 -4.87 10.85 -8.58
N ILE A 370 -5.96 11.49 -8.15
CA ILE A 370 -7.26 11.40 -8.83
C ILE A 370 -7.18 11.97 -10.25
N GLU A 371 -6.55 13.13 -10.44
CA GLU A 371 -6.30 13.72 -11.77
C GLU A 371 -5.49 12.81 -12.69
N ALA A 372 -4.63 11.97 -12.10
CA ALA A 372 -3.81 10.99 -12.80
C ALA A 372 -4.50 9.63 -12.99
N GLY A 373 -5.77 9.49 -12.59
CA GLY A 373 -6.54 8.26 -12.73
C GLY A 373 -6.31 7.21 -11.64
N HIS A 374 -5.82 7.64 -10.47
CA HIS A 374 -5.56 6.78 -9.31
C HIS A 374 -6.60 7.04 -8.21
N PRO A 375 -7.71 6.27 -8.13
CA PRO A 375 -8.68 6.40 -7.05
C PRO A 375 -8.08 6.08 -5.69
N VAL A 376 -8.62 6.70 -4.65
CA VAL A 376 -8.05 6.62 -3.30
C VAL A 376 -9.10 6.15 -2.30
N LEU A 377 -8.85 5.02 -1.66
CA LEU A 377 -9.55 4.61 -0.46
C LEU A 377 -8.98 5.38 0.73
N TYR A 378 -9.85 5.96 1.56
CA TYR A 378 -9.46 6.67 2.76
C TYR A 378 -10.33 6.29 3.97
N TYR A 379 -9.81 6.62 5.15
CA TYR A 379 -10.45 6.36 6.43
C TYR A 379 -11.06 7.64 6.98
N GLY A 380 -12.29 7.55 7.45
CA GLY A 380 -13.12 8.68 7.81
C GLY A 380 -14.27 8.34 8.76
N TRP A 381 -15.37 9.06 8.63
CA TRP A 381 -16.54 9.01 9.50
C TRP A 381 -17.74 8.42 8.79
N SER A 382 -18.44 7.50 9.45
CA SER A 382 -19.76 7.06 9.03
C SER A 382 -20.83 8.06 9.49
N SER A 383 -22.02 8.00 8.88
CA SER A 383 -23.21 8.66 9.40
C SER A 383 -23.68 8.10 10.75
N TYR A 384 -23.16 6.95 11.20
CA TYR A 384 -23.45 6.37 12.53
C TYR A 384 -22.56 6.92 13.65
N ASP A 385 -21.28 7.20 13.35
CA ASP A 385 -20.27 7.52 14.36
C ASP A 385 -20.05 9.02 14.58
N GLY A 386 -20.57 9.88 13.70
CA GLY A 386 -20.37 11.30 13.81
C GLY A 386 -20.93 11.86 15.11
N GLY A 387 -20.07 12.49 15.91
CA GLY A 387 -20.44 13.24 17.12
C GLY A 387 -20.20 12.54 18.47
N GLY A 388 -19.67 11.30 18.55
CA GLY A 388 -19.53 10.63 19.85
C GLY A 388 -18.40 9.61 20.03
N ASN A 389 -18.11 8.78 19.03
CA ASN A 389 -17.01 7.80 19.11
C ASN A 389 -15.82 8.33 18.31
N LYS A 390 -14.62 8.47 18.91
CA LYS A 390 -13.49 9.22 18.33
C LYS A 390 -12.63 8.42 17.34
N ALA A 391 -12.90 7.13 17.14
CA ALA A 391 -12.14 6.29 16.23
C ALA A 391 -12.73 6.39 14.81
N ARG A 392 -11.98 6.99 13.88
CA ARG A 392 -12.37 7.11 12.47
C ARG A 392 -12.35 5.75 11.80
N ASN A 393 -13.51 5.11 11.82
CA ASN A 393 -13.69 3.70 11.54
C ASN A 393 -14.56 3.44 10.31
N HIS A 394 -14.52 4.33 9.31
CA HIS A 394 -15.27 4.13 8.09
C HIS A 394 -14.40 4.27 6.85
N CYS A 395 -14.44 3.28 5.96
CA CYS A 395 -13.67 3.29 4.72
C CYS A 395 -14.55 3.77 3.57
N LYS A 396 -14.05 4.73 2.79
CA LYS A 396 -14.72 5.31 1.62
C LYS A 396 -13.73 5.42 0.47
N VAL A 397 -14.22 5.66 -0.74
CA VAL A 397 -13.35 5.81 -1.93
C VAL A 397 -13.58 7.15 -2.61
N ILE A 398 -12.50 7.81 -2.99
CA ILE A 398 -12.52 9.02 -3.80
C ILE A 398 -12.27 8.60 -5.24
N PHE A 399 -13.22 8.91 -6.12
CA PHE A 399 -13.15 8.60 -7.56
C PHE A 399 -13.08 9.85 -8.44
N GLY A 400 -13.14 11.04 -7.84
CA GLY A 400 -13.15 12.27 -8.61
C GLY A 400 -12.67 13.48 -7.84
N TYR A 401 -12.21 14.48 -8.59
CA TYR A 401 -11.73 15.76 -8.10
C TYR A 401 -12.16 16.86 -9.07
N ASN A 402 -12.70 17.94 -8.50
CA ASN A 402 -13.08 19.13 -9.23
C ASN A 402 -12.22 20.32 -8.74
N PRO A 403 -11.25 20.77 -9.54
CA PRO A 403 -10.38 21.88 -9.15
C PRO A 403 -11.10 23.24 -9.13
N ALA A 404 -12.24 23.40 -9.82
CA ALA A 404 -12.94 24.68 -9.90
C ALA A 404 -13.56 25.11 -8.56
N ASN A 405 -13.96 24.15 -7.74
CA ASN A 405 -14.57 24.39 -6.43
C ASN A 405 -13.89 23.59 -5.30
N ASN A 406 -12.74 22.96 -5.59
CA ASN A 406 -11.93 22.19 -4.66
C ASN A 406 -12.76 21.12 -3.90
N THR A 407 -13.48 20.30 -4.65
CA THR A 407 -14.32 19.21 -4.12
C THR A 407 -13.86 17.85 -4.64
N PHE A 408 -14.16 16.81 -3.87
CA PHE A 408 -13.82 15.41 -4.15
C PHE A 408 -15.10 14.59 -4.29
N LEU A 409 -15.17 13.73 -5.30
CA LEU A 409 -16.29 12.81 -5.49
C LEU A 409 -16.06 11.57 -4.64
N VAL A 410 -16.80 11.47 -3.54
CA VAL A 410 -16.70 10.39 -2.55
C VAL A 410 -17.80 9.38 -2.81
N HIS A 411 -17.41 8.10 -2.89
CA HIS A 411 -18.29 6.94 -2.90
C HIS A 411 -18.25 6.31 -1.51
N ASP A 412 -19.40 6.28 -0.85
CA ASP A 412 -19.57 5.77 0.50
C ASP A 412 -20.30 4.41 0.45
N PRO A 413 -19.69 3.30 0.91
CA PRO A 413 -20.30 1.98 0.86
C PRO A 413 -21.52 1.81 1.79
N LEU A 414 -21.80 2.79 2.66
CA LEU A 414 -22.85 2.73 3.66
C LEU A 414 -24.27 2.87 3.10
N TYR A 415 -24.52 2.73 1.80
CA TYR A 415 -25.86 2.90 1.24
C TYR A 415 -26.21 1.71 0.38
N GLN A 416 -27.45 1.27 0.44
CA GLN A 416 -27.95 0.15 -0.37
C GLN A 416 -28.74 0.65 -1.58
N TYR A 417 -28.90 -0.19 -2.60
CA TYR A 417 -29.59 0.19 -3.83
C TYR A 417 -31.00 0.76 -3.60
N LYS A 418 -31.80 0.12 -2.73
CA LYS A 418 -33.16 0.60 -2.39
C LYS A 418 -33.17 1.92 -1.59
N HIS A 419 -32.02 2.31 -1.04
CA HIS A 419 -31.83 3.53 -0.26
C HIS A 419 -30.61 4.32 -0.74
N PHE A 420 -30.50 4.46 -2.07
CA PHE A 420 -29.37 5.11 -2.73
C PHE A 420 -29.53 6.64 -2.76
N TYR A 421 -29.71 7.24 -1.60
CA TYR A 421 -29.92 8.68 -1.42
C TYR A 421 -29.41 9.12 -0.04
N LYS A 422 -29.17 10.43 0.13
CA LYS A 422 -28.79 11.01 1.44
C LYS A 422 -29.88 10.73 2.48
N GLY A 423 -29.54 10.18 3.63
CA GLY A 423 -30.51 9.63 4.61
C GLY A 423 -30.70 8.12 4.49
N GLY A 424 -30.32 7.52 3.38
CA GLY A 424 -30.55 6.10 3.10
C GLY A 424 -29.52 5.13 3.69
N GLY A 425 -28.39 5.63 4.18
CA GLY A 425 -27.32 4.81 4.76
C GLY A 425 -27.51 4.45 6.23
N GLY A 426 -28.58 4.98 6.82
CA GLY A 426 -28.86 4.94 8.24
C GLY A 426 -28.13 6.07 8.97
N GLN A 427 -28.89 6.76 9.82
CA GLN A 427 -28.39 7.68 10.82
C GLN A 427 -28.76 7.09 12.17
N ARG A 428 -27.98 7.40 13.21
CA ARG A 428 -28.48 7.20 14.57
C ARG A 428 -29.66 8.15 14.75
N GLU A 429 -30.83 7.63 15.10
CA GLU A 429 -32.04 8.43 15.27
C GLU A 429 -31.76 9.63 16.20
N GLY A 430 -32.09 10.84 15.75
CA GLY A 430 -31.84 12.08 16.50
C GLY A 430 -30.42 12.67 16.41
N VAL A 431 -29.50 12.08 15.63
CA VAL A 431 -28.12 12.59 15.49
C VAL A 431 -27.82 13.01 14.04
N TYR A 432 -27.97 14.31 13.75
CA TYR A 432 -27.47 14.91 12.52
C TYR A 432 -26.01 15.31 12.69
N ASN A 433 -25.09 14.47 12.24
CA ASN A 433 -23.66 14.68 12.43
C ASN A 433 -22.92 15.30 11.24
N GLY A 434 -23.63 15.56 10.13
CA GLY A 434 -23.06 16.17 8.93
C GLY A 434 -22.20 15.22 8.07
N TYR A 435 -22.16 13.92 8.37
CA TYR A 435 -21.40 12.92 7.60
C TYR A 435 -22.26 12.03 6.70
N ASP A 436 -23.59 12.12 6.79
CA ASP A 436 -24.50 11.56 5.81
C ASP A 436 -24.60 12.50 4.60
N LEU A 437 -23.80 12.21 3.57
CA LEU A 437 -23.74 13.00 2.33
C LEU A 437 -24.38 12.28 1.14
N GLY A 438 -24.78 11.03 1.31
CA GLY A 438 -25.29 10.15 0.25
C GLY A 438 -24.24 9.16 -0.26
N PRO A 439 -24.64 8.18 -1.09
CA PRO A 439 -23.77 7.13 -1.63
C PRO A 439 -22.65 7.65 -2.51
N ILE A 440 -22.93 8.69 -3.30
CA ILE A 440 -22.01 9.35 -4.22
C ILE A 440 -22.23 10.85 -4.06
N ALA A 441 -21.22 11.56 -3.57
CA ALA A 441 -21.36 12.98 -3.23
C ALA A 441 -20.08 13.76 -3.51
N TRP A 442 -20.24 15.01 -3.98
CA TRP A 442 -19.16 15.99 -3.99
C TRP A 442 -18.95 16.55 -2.59
N VAL A 443 -17.77 16.34 -2.03
CA VAL A 443 -17.39 16.74 -0.69
C VAL A 443 -16.29 17.80 -0.79
N SER A 444 -16.52 18.97 -0.20
CA SER A 444 -15.53 20.05 -0.16
C SER A 444 -14.24 19.60 0.54
N TYR A 445 -13.08 20.12 0.11
CA TYR A 445 -11.80 19.92 0.77
C TYR A 445 -11.85 20.12 2.29
N SER A 446 -12.51 21.19 2.77
CA SER A 446 -12.57 21.51 4.19
C SER A 446 -13.32 20.43 4.99
N SER A 447 -14.45 19.95 4.46
CA SER A 447 -15.23 18.87 5.05
C SER A 447 -14.49 17.54 5.04
N LEU A 448 -13.86 17.20 3.91
CA LEU A 448 -13.06 15.99 3.80
C LEU A 448 -11.82 16.04 4.72
N SER A 449 -11.19 17.20 4.89
CA SER A 449 -10.02 17.37 5.76
C SER A 449 -10.35 17.08 7.24
N ARG A 450 -11.53 17.50 7.71
CA ARG A 450 -12.02 17.20 9.07
C ARG A 450 -12.24 15.70 9.29
N GLU A 451 -12.55 14.97 8.22
CA GLU A 451 -12.75 13.52 8.22
C GLU A 451 -11.45 12.73 8.02
N PHE A 452 -10.50 13.25 7.25
CA PHE A 452 -9.31 12.51 6.82
C PHE A 452 -8.11 12.63 7.78
N ALA A 453 -7.89 13.80 8.41
CA ALA A 453 -6.75 14.03 9.31
C ALA A 453 -6.98 13.67 10.80
N TYR A 454 -6.51 12.52 11.29
CA TYR A 454 -6.69 12.03 12.69
C TYR A 454 -5.37 11.84 13.45
N ARG A 455 -5.46 11.72 14.79
CA ARG A 455 -4.35 11.32 15.67
C ARG A 455 -3.89 9.90 15.33
N GLY A 456 -2.84 9.78 14.52
CA GLY A 456 -2.37 8.51 13.96
C GLY A 456 -2.09 8.57 12.46
N GLY A 457 -2.47 9.65 11.77
CA GLY A 457 -2.12 9.91 10.37
C GLY A 457 -3.30 9.79 9.39
N ASN A 458 -3.05 10.22 8.16
CA ASN A 458 -4.00 10.18 7.04
C ASN A 458 -3.96 8.79 6.40
N ASN A 459 -4.75 7.82 6.89
CA ASN A 459 -4.72 6.46 6.35
C ASN A 459 -5.36 6.42 4.96
N ALA A 460 -4.61 5.93 3.97
CA ALA A 460 -5.06 5.91 2.59
C ALA A 460 -4.40 4.80 1.76
N LEU A 461 -5.17 4.21 0.86
CA LEU A 461 -4.72 3.26 -0.15
C LEU A 461 -5.04 3.78 -1.54
N THR A 462 -4.18 3.49 -2.51
CA THR A 462 -4.38 3.79 -3.92
C THR A 462 -3.97 2.59 -4.76
N ILE A 463 -4.17 2.66 -6.06
CA ILE A 463 -3.60 1.73 -7.04
C ILE A 463 -2.32 2.32 -7.67
N GLN A 464 -1.40 1.45 -8.10
CA GLN A 464 -0.21 1.78 -8.90
C GLN A 464 -0.33 1.20 -10.31
#